data_AF-A0A2A9NIX6-F1
#
_entry.id   AF-A0A2A9NIX6-F1
#
_cell.length_a   1.000
_cell.length_b   1.000
_cell.length_c   1.000
_cell.angle_alpha   90.00
_cell.angle_beta   90.00
_cell.angle_gamma   90.00
#
_symmetry.space_group_name_H-M   'P 1'
#
loop_
_entity.id
_entity.type
_entity.pdbx_description
1 polymer ?
#
loop_
_entity_poly.entity_id
_entity_poly.type
_entity_poly.pdbx_seq_one_letter_code
_entity_poly.pdbx_strand_id
1 'polypeptide(L)'
;MCFLLVERSFKPIPNTALSEYDFFSLNPIQKVTIFVSPSLNANGPDRPLLFSVQLDDGSVHKVQPISNTAPGTLPPGWGGVNGFVANSIASPSVQVQAGAGKHTLRIGMMEPAVVVQKIVIDAGGLKPSYLGPPESIIV
;
A
#
# COMPACT_ATOMS: atom_id res chain seq x y z
N MET A 1 -9.15 11.27 -17.99
CA MET A 1 -7.80 11.50 -18.57
C MET A 1 -7.08 12.39 -17.56
N CYS A 2 -6.07 11.89 -16.86
CA CYS A 2 -5.49 12.57 -15.70
C CYS A 2 -3.95 12.57 -15.81
N PHE A 3 -3.35 13.75 -15.57
CA PHE A 3 -1.95 14.10 -15.73
C PHE A 3 -1.34 14.52 -14.36
N LEU A 4 -0.04 14.27 -14.14
CA LEU A 4 0.99 15.07 -13.42
C LEU A 4 1.72 14.58 -12.12
N LEU A 5 3.07 14.58 -12.24
CA LEU A 5 4.21 14.96 -11.35
C LEU A 5 4.51 14.20 -10.02
N VAL A 6 5.70 13.56 -9.96
CA VAL A 6 6.35 13.08 -8.71
C VAL A 6 7.74 13.72 -8.61
N GLU A 7 7.88 14.78 -7.80
CA GLU A 7 9.20 15.29 -7.39
C GLU A 7 9.72 14.47 -6.20
N ARG A 8 10.96 13.97 -6.29
CA ARG A 8 11.62 13.25 -5.19
C ARG A 8 12.38 14.22 -4.30
N SER A 9 11.82 14.57 -3.14
CA SER A 9 12.59 15.17 -2.04
C SER A 9 12.65 14.20 -0.87
N PHE A 10 13.81 13.55 -0.69
CA PHE A 10 14.06 12.61 0.40
C PHE A 10 14.49 13.37 1.66
N LYS A 11 13.62 13.42 2.69
CA LYS A 11 14.03 13.83 4.04
C LYS A 11 13.73 12.70 5.04
N PRO A 12 14.72 11.89 5.44
CA PRO A 12 14.48 10.73 6.28
C PRO A 12 14.09 11.14 7.71
N ILE A 13 13.07 10.46 8.24
CA ILE A 13 12.82 10.37 9.68
C ILE A 13 13.87 9.41 10.26
N PRO A 14 14.53 9.71 11.39
CA PRO A 14 15.58 8.84 11.91
C PRO A 14 15.01 7.47 12.28
N ASN A 15 15.62 6.41 11.74
CA ASN A 15 15.45 4.98 12.08
C ASN A 15 14.35 4.12 11.42
N THR A 16 13.71 4.57 10.34
CA THR A 16 12.88 3.65 9.51
C THR A 16 13.11 3.92 8.03
N ALA A 17 13.30 2.87 7.23
CA ALA A 17 13.31 3.02 5.78
C ALA A 17 11.95 3.54 5.33
N LEU A 18 11.94 4.76 4.78
CA LEU A 18 10.76 5.51 4.41
C LEU A 18 10.80 5.79 2.91
N SER A 19 9.72 5.47 2.21
CA SER A 19 9.48 5.88 0.83
C SER A 19 8.41 6.96 0.82
N GLU A 20 8.73 8.12 0.25
CA GLU A 20 7.80 9.23 0.08
C GLU A 20 7.45 9.39 -1.41
N TYR A 21 6.17 9.61 -1.68
CA TYR A 21 5.62 9.80 -3.02
C TYR A 21 4.78 11.07 -3.04
N ASP A 22 5.29 12.10 -3.69
CA ASP A 22 4.53 13.31 -3.97
C ASP A 22 3.57 13.06 -5.13
N PHE A 23 2.33 13.52 -5.00
CA PHE A 23 1.34 13.42 -6.07
C PHE A 23 0.34 14.57 -6.02
N PHE A 24 -0.37 14.79 -7.13
CA PHE A 24 -1.46 15.74 -7.21
C PHE A 24 -2.80 15.03 -7.40
N SER A 25 -3.81 15.43 -6.63
CA SER A 25 -5.17 14.93 -6.79
C SER A 25 -6.13 16.03 -7.23
N LEU A 26 -6.92 15.75 -8.27
CA LEU A 26 -7.96 16.66 -8.75
C LEU A 26 -9.26 16.55 -7.93
N ASN A 27 -9.42 15.44 -7.20
CA ASN A 27 -10.63 15.12 -6.44
C ASN A 27 -10.27 14.73 -4.99
N PRO A 28 -11.21 14.80 -4.04
CA PRO A 28 -10.98 14.32 -2.68
C PRO A 28 -10.59 12.84 -2.63
N ILE A 29 -9.53 12.54 -1.90
CA ILE A 29 -9.00 11.19 -1.71
C ILE A 29 -9.80 10.47 -0.62
N GLN A 30 -10.10 9.19 -0.84
CA GLN A 30 -10.93 8.38 0.07
C GLN A 30 -10.21 7.13 0.59
N LYS A 31 -9.30 6.57 -0.20
CA LYS A 31 -8.67 5.30 0.12
C LYS A 31 -7.34 5.14 -0.61
N VAL A 32 -6.39 4.49 0.05
CA VAL A 32 -5.13 4.05 -0.57
C VAL A 32 -5.08 2.53 -0.50
N THR A 33 -4.83 1.89 -1.63
CA THR A 33 -4.59 0.45 -1.74
C THR A 33 -3.13 0.21 -2.10
N ILE A 34 -2.46 -0.62 -1.32
CA ILE A 34 -1.06 -0.98 -1.53
C ILE A 34 -1.01 -2.43 -1.98
N PHE A 35 -0.49 -2.66 -3.18
CA PHE A 35 -0.30 -3.99 -3.74
C PHE A 35 1.09 -4.47 -3.35
N VAL A 36 1.16 -5.57 -2.62
CA VAL A 36 2.40 -6.18 -2.13
C VAL A 36 2.51 -7.63 -2.59
N SER A 37 3.74 -8.11 -2.78
CA SER A 37 3.98 -9.54 -3.00
C SER A 37 3.47 -10.37 -1.82
N PRO A 38 2.88 -11.55 -2.06
CA PRO A 38 2.32 -12.39 -1.01
C PRO A 38 3.43 -13.11 -0.24
N SER A 39 4.02 -12.43 0.73
CA SER A 39 5.02 -12.97 1.66
C SER A 39 4.35 -13.49 2.94
N LEU A 40 4.77 -14.66 3.44
CA LEU A 40 4.30 -15.19 4.73
C LEU A 40 4.92 -14.45 5.92
N ASN A 41 4.26 -14.54 7.07
CA ASN A 41 4.78 -14.06 8.36
C ASN A 41 5.92 -15.00 8.84
N ALA A 42 7.14 -14.75 8.36
CA ALA A 42 8.29 -15.63 8.62
C ALA A 42 8.88 -15.49 10.04
N ASN A 43 8.63 -14.37 10.72
CA ASN A 43 9.23 -14.06 12.02
C ASN A 43 8.35 -14.47 13.23
N GLY A 44 7.33 -15.31 13.00
CA GLY A 44 6.42 -15.77 14.04
C GLY A 44 5.22 -14.84 14.29
N PRO A 45 4.26 -15.26 15.12
CA PRO A 45 3.00 -14.54 15.33
C PRO A 45 3.16 -13.21 16.06
N ASP A 46 4.20 -13.07 16.90
CA ASP A 46 4.51 -11.85 17.66
C ASP A 46 5.18 -10.77 16.80
N ARG A 47 5.66 -11.14 15.60
CA ARG A 47 6.29 -10.25 14.64
C ARG A 47 5.72 -10.50 13.24
N PRO A 48 4.43 -10.20 13.03
CA PRO A 48 3.79 -10.37 11.73
C PRO A 48 4.37 -9.40 10.71
N LEU A 49 4.20 -9.69 9.42
CA LEU A 49 4.63 -8.80 8.35
C LEU A 49 3.85 -7.47 8.44
N LEU A 50 4.56 -6.35 8.56
CA LEU A 50 3.97 -5.03 8.79
C LEU A 50 4.69 -3.94 7.98
N PHE A 51 3.89 -2.99 7.50
CA PHE A 51 4.35 -1.70 6.99
C PHE A 51 3.39 -0.61 7.42
N SER A 52 3.79 0.65 7.31
CA SER A 52 2.94 1.80 7.61
C SER A 52 2.56 2.56 6.36
N VAL A 53 1.35 3.14 6.36
CA VAL A 53 0.87 4.07 5.34
C VAL A 53 0.43 5.35 6.05
N GLN A 54 0.92 6.49 5.58
CA GLN A 54 0.52 7.80 6.08
C GLN A 54 0.32 8.74 4.89
N LEU A 55 -0.82 9.43 4.85
CA LEU A 55 -1.08 10.49 3.89
C LEU A 55 -0.86 11.85 4.58
N ASP A 56 -0.01 12.67 3.98
CA ASP A 56 0.42 13.97 4.51
C ASP A 56 0.89 13.86 5.97
N ASP A 57 0.38 14.73 6.84
CA ASP A 57 0.59 14.70 8.29
C ASP A 57 -0.59 14.05 9.02
N GLY A 58 -1.37 13.23 8.32
CA GLY A 58 -2.48 12.46 8.87
C GLY A 58 -2.04 11.28 9.74
N SER A 59 -3.00 10.45 10.13
CA SER A 59 -2.77 9.27 10.96
C SER A 59 -1.84 8.26 10.26
N VAL A 60 -0.94 7.66 11.03
CA VAL A 60 -0.11 6.54 10.58
C VAL A 60 -0.89 5.25 10.72
N HIS A 61 -1.20 4.60 9.59
CA HIS A 61 -1.89 3.32 9.57
C HIS A 61 -0.86 2.19 9.54
N LYS A 62 -0.86 1.31 10.55
CA LYS A 62 -0.11 0.05 10.51
C LYS A 62 -0.91 -0.97 9.72
N VAL A 63 -0.29 -1.57 8.71
CA VAL A 63 -0.94 -2.47 7.76
C VAL A 63 -0.26 -3.83 7.82
N GLN A 64 -1.06 -4.84 8.13
CA GLN A 64 -0.69 -6.24 8.03
C GLN A 64 -1.34 -6.82 6.76
N PRO A 65 -0.57 -7.11 5.70
CA PRO A 65 -1.14 -7.61 4.45
C PRO A 65 -1.67 -9.05 4.58
N ILE A 66 -1.06 -9.86 5.47
CA ILE A 66 -1.36 -11.28 5.65
C ILE A 66 -1.63 -11.56 7.13
N SER A 67 -2.86 -11.99 7.43
CA SER A 67 -3.27 -12.34 8.79
C SER A 67 -2.45 -13.50 9.37
N ASN A 68 -2.29 -13.51 10.70
CA ASN A 68 -1.71 -14.66 11.39
C ASN A 68 -2.58 -15.91 11.22
N THR A 69 -1.94 -17.07 11.21
CA THR A 69 -2.60 -18.37 11.11
C THR A 69 -1.91 -19.38 12.02
N ALA A 70 -2.60 -20.48 12.32
CA ALA A 70 -2.03 -21.57 13.11
C ALA A 70 -0.84 -22.22 12.38
N PRO A 71 0.21 -22.65 13.10
CA PRO A 71 1.33 -23.37 12.49
C PRO A 71 0.86 -24.55 11.62
N GLY A 72 1.47 -24.72 10.45
CA GLY A 72 1.13 -25.78 9.50
C GLY A 72 -0.12 -25.51 8.65
N THR A 73 -0.77 -24.36 8.80
CA THR A 73 -1.91 -23.94 7.97
C THR A 73 -1.58 -22.70 7.15
N LEU A 74 -2.42 -22.41 6.16
CA LEU A 74 -2.28 -21.23 5.30
C LEU A 74 -3.25 -20.13 5.74
N PRO A 75 -2.87 -18.85 5.63
CA PRO A 75 -3.73 -17.76 6.05
C PRO A 75 -4.97 -17.65 5.14
N PRO A 76 -6.08 -17.08 5.65
CA PRO A 76 -7.26 -16.84 4.83
C PRO A 76 -6.93 -16.07 3.55
N GLY A 77 -7.45 -16.53 2.41
CA GLY A 77 -7.20 -15.92 1.11
C GLY A 77 -5.87 -16.31 0.45
N TRP A 78 -5.04 -17.15 1.07
CA TRP A 78 -3.77 -17.56 0.48
C TRP A 78 -3.90 -18.35 -0.84
N GLY A 79 -4.70 -19.43 -0.80
CA GLY A 79 -4.95 -20.31 -1.96
C GLY A 79 -6.31 -20.09 -2.62
N GLY A 80 -6.65 -20.96 -3.56
CA GLY A 80 -7.93 -20.94 -4.28
C GLY A 80 -7.96 -20.03 -5.50
N VAL A 81 -9.10 -20.02 -6.20
CA VAL A 81 -9.34 -19.12 -7.33
C VAL A 81 -9.40 -17.68 -6.81
N ASN A 82 -8.59 -16.81 -7.39
CA ASN A 82 -8.37 -15.42 -6.93
C ASN A 82 -7.69 -15.27 -5.55
N GLY A 83 -7.06 -16.33 -5.02
CA GLY A 83 -6.23 -16.23 -3.82
C GLY A 83 -4.93 -15.46 -4.06
N PHE A 84 -4.24 -15.09 -2.99
CA PHE A 84 -3.01 -14.30 -3.05
C PHE A 84 -1.92 -14.95 -3.90
N VAL A 85 -1.78 -16.28 -3.82
CA VAL A 85 -0.80 -17.02 -4.64
C VAL A 85 -1.24 -17.08 -6.10
N ALA A 86 -2.52 -17.31 -6.37
CA ALA A 86 -3.05 -17.38 -7.75
C ALA A 86 -2.91 -16.04 -8.49
N ASN A 87 -3.14 -14.94 -7.78
CA ASN A 87 -3.01 -13.58 -8.32
C ASN A 87 -1.59 -13.00 -8.16
N SER A 88 -0.71 -13.71 -7.44
CA SER A 88 0.64 -13.26 -7.07
C SER A 88 0.68 -11.91 -6.35
N ILE A 89 -0.37 -11.58 -5.58
CA ILE A 89 -0.53 -10.27 -4.95
C ILE A 89 -1.44 -10.30 -3.71
N ALA A 90 -1.12 -9.47 -2.72
CA ALA A 90 -2.01 -9.07 -1.63
C ALA A 90 -2.23 -7.55 -1.70
N SER A 91 -3.47 -7.09 -1.48
CA SER A 91 -3.86 -5.69 -1.73
C SER A 91 -4.60 -5.06 -0.54
N PRO A 92 -3.97 -4.94 0.64
CA PRO A 92 -4.58 -4.22 1.75
C PRO A 92 -4.89 -2.77 1.38
N SER A 93 -5.97 -2.25 1.96
CA SER A 93 -6.38 -0.86 1.75
C SER A 93 -6.61 -0.15 3.08
N VAL A 94 -6.32 1.15 3.09
CA VAL A 94 -6.53 2.04 4.23
C VAL A 94 -7.47 3.16 3.80
N GLN A 95 -8.46 3.46 4.65
CA GLN A 95 -9.31 4.63 4.45
C GLN A 95 -8.54 5.86 4.91
N VAL A 96 -8.39 6.84 4.03
CA VAL A 96 -7.71 8.10 4.29
C VAL A 96 -8.53 9.23 3.68
N GLN A 97 -8.51 10.40 4.28
CA GLN A 97 -9.29 11.55 3.80
C GLN A 97 -8.36 12.73 3.57
N ALA A 98 -8.36 13.25 2.36
CA ALA A 98 -7.68 14.48 2.01
C ALA A 98 -8.42 15.19 0.86
N GLY A 99 -8.23 16.50 0.77
CA GLY A 99 -8.83 17.33 -0.27
C GLY A 99 -8.23 17.06 -1.67
N ALA A 100 -8.63 17.88 -2.64
CA ALA A 100 -7.88 18.01 -3.88
C ALA A 100 -6.65 18.90 -3.64
N GLY A 101 -5.54 18.63 -4.33
CA GLY A 101 -4.30 19.39 -4.21
C GLY A 101 -3.05 18.53 -4.27
N LYS A 102 -1.93 19.11 -3.82
CA LYS A 102 -0.64 18.42 -3.65
C LYS A 102 -0.66 17.65 -2.32
N HIS A 103 -0.20 16.41 -2.37
CA HIS A 103 -0.13 15.51 -1.23
C HIS A 103 1.18 14.71 -1.26
N THR A 104 1.55 14.18 -0.10
CA THR A 104 2.69 13.26 0.05
C THR A 104 2.21 11.98 0.71
N LEU A 105 2.38 10.85 0.02
CA LEU A 105 2.15 9.52 0.60
C LEU A 105 3.47 8.97 1.16
N ARG A 106 3.47 8.60 2.44
CA ARG A 106 4.60 8.01 3.13
C ARG A 106 4.35 6.52 3.40
N ILE A 107 5.28 5.67 2.99
CA ILE A 107 5.30 4.24 3.30
C ILE A 107 6.51 3.94 4.15
N GLY A 108 6.28 3.42 5.36
CA GLY A 108 7.35 3.04 6.30
C GLY A 108 7.49 1.53 6.41
N MET A 109 8.71 1.02 6.26
CA MET A 109 8.99 -0.41 6.38
C MET A 109 9.18 -0.76 7.86
N MET A 110 8.24 -1.50 8.45
CA MET A 110 8.32 -1.89 9.87
C MET A 110 8.97 -3.27 10.05
N GLU A 111 8.67 -4.21 9.16
CA GLU A 111 9.19 -5.56 9.18
C GLU A 111 9.80 -5.93 7.82
N PRO A 112 10.84 -6.79 7.78
CA PRO A 112 11.47 -7.19 6.54
C PRO A 112 10.54 -8.05 5.67
N ALA A 113 10.90 -8.21 4.40
CA ALA A 113 10.18 -9.02 3.40
C ALA A 113 8.82 -8.47 2.91
N VAL A 114 8.50 -7.22 3.23
CA VAL A 114 7.46 -6.47 2.51
C VAL A 114 8.02 -6.04 1.15
N VAL A 115 7.34 -6.41 0.07
CA VAL A 115 7.71 -6.00 -1.29
C VAL A 115 6.52 -5.28 -1.90
N VAL A 116 6.60 -3.95 -2.00
CA VAL A 116 5.57 -3.12 -2.63
C VAL A 116 5.72 -3.20 -4.15
N GLN A 117 4.64 -3.53 -4.85
CA GLN A 117 4.60 -3.62 -6.31
C GLN A 117 3.88 -2.43 -6.94
N LYS A 118 2.76 -1.99 -6.35
CA LYS A 118 1.94 -0.90 -6.89
C LYS A 118 1.19 -0.17 -5.77
N ILE A 119 0.96 1.13 -5.98
CA ILE A 119 0.17 1.98 -5.11
C ILE A 119 -1.00 2.51 -5.93
N VAL A 120 -2.22 2.43 -5.40
CA VAL A 120 -3.41 3.01 -6.02
C VAL A 120 -4.10 3.92 -5.02
N ILE A 121 -4.28 5.18 -5.40
CA ILE A 121 -4.98 6.19 -4.62
C ILE A 121 -6.35 6.40 -5.25
N ASP A 122 -7.41 6.11 -4.50
CA ASP A 122 -8.80 6.16 -4.95
C ASP A 122 -9.45 7.47 -4.50
N ALA A 123 -9.82 8.28 -5.48
CA ALA A 123 -10.54 9.54 -5.30
C ALA A 123 -12.03 9.44 -5.69
N GLY A 124 -12.61 8.24 -5.66
CA GLY A 124 -14.08 8.05 -5.77
C GLY A 124 -14.58 7.51 -7.12
N GLY A 125 -13.78 6.75 -7.86
CA GLY A 125 -14.19 6.26 -9.18
C GLY A 125 -13.45 5.03 -9.67
N LEU A 126 -12.68 4.38 -8.80
CA LEU A 126 -11.89 3.21 -9.16
C LEU A 126 -12.81 2.02 -9.50
N LYS A 127 -12.64 1.46 -10.70
CA LYS A 127 -13.36 0.26 -11.15
C LYS A 127 -12.51 -1.00 -10.94
N PRO A 128 -13.16 -2.16 -10.70
CA PRO A 128 -12.46 -3.43 -10.62
C PRO A 128 -11.68 -3.73 -11.90
N SER A 129 -10.43 -4.14 -11.75
CA SER A 129 -9.56 -4.58 -12.84
C SER A 129 -8.50 -5.52 -12.26
N TYR A 130 -8.04 -6.48 -13.07
CA TYR A 130 -7.14 -7.53 -12.58
C TYR A 130 -5.75 -6.97 -12.20
N LEU A 131 -5.16 -6.14 -13.07
CA LEU A 131 -3.85 -5.54 -12.86
C LEU A 131 -3.90 -4.15 -12.18
N GLY A 132 -5.11 -3.68 -11.85
CA GLY A 132 -5.33 -2.28 -11.50
C GLY A 132 -5.19 -1.32 -12.70
N PRO A 133 -5.32 -0.01 -12.46
CA PRO A 133 -5.10 1.00 -13.48
C PRO A 133 -3.63 1.02 -13.94
N PRO A 134 -3.36 1.52 -15.16
CA PRO A 134 -2.00 1.86 -15.57
C PRO A 134 -1.43 2.97 -14.69
N GLU A 135 -0.11 3.14 -14.73
CA GLU A 135 0.57 4.23 -14.04
C GLU A 135 0.02 5.59 -14.50
N SER A 136 -0.14 6.51 -13.55
CA SER A 136 -0.53 7.88 -13.85
C SER A 136 0.65 8.67 -14.41
N ILE A 137 0.37 9.79 -15.05
CA ILE A 137 1.42 10.53 -15.75
C ILE A 137 2.34 11.22 -14.74
N ILE A 138 3.63 10.99 -14.88
CA ILE A 138 4.70 11.70 -14.18
C ILE A 138 5.07 12.91 -15.03
N VAL A 139 5.33 14.04 -14.39
CA VAL A 139 5.79 15.28 -15.03
C VAL A 139 6.95 15.83 -14.22
#